data_AF-A0A8R7PD77-F1
#
_entry.id   AF-A0A8R7PD77-F1
#
_cell.length_a   1.000
_cell.length_b   1.000
_cell.length_c   1.000
_cell.angle_alpha   90.00
_cell.angle_beta   90.00
_cell.angle_gamma   90.00
#
_symmetry.space_group_name_H-M   'P 1'
#
loop_
_entity.id
_entity.type
_entity.pdbx_description
1 polymer ?
#
loop_
_entity_poly.entity_id
_entity_poly.type
_entity_poly.pdbx_seq_one_letter_code
_entity_poly.pdbx_strand_id
1 'polypeptide(L)'
;MTTTILGFKLSMPIMISPTAMQKMAHPDGEYATARAASAAGTIMTLSSWATSSVEEVASTGPGIRFFQLYVYKDRKVVEQLVRRAEKAGFKAIALTVDTPRLGRREADIKNRYPPLIFSIESYMMVQ
;
A
#
# COMPACT_ATOMS: atom_id res chain seq x y z
N MET A 1 -6.90 0.18 -24.34
CA MET A 1 -8.22 -0.24 -23.82
C MET A 1 -8.60 0.70 -22.67
N THR A 2 -8.75 2.01 -22.95
CA THR A 2 -8.77 3.01 -21.87
C THR A 2 -10.06 2.98 -21.04
N THR A 3 -9.98 3.38 -19.77
CA THR A 3 -11.15 3.51 -18.87
C THR A 3 -10.97 4.70 -17.92
N THR A 4 -12.00 5.05 -17.17
CA THR A 4 -11.96 6.10 -16.13
C THR A 4 -12.39 5.50 -14.80
N ILE A 5 -11.57 5.64 -13.76
CA ILE A 5 -11.84 5.14 -12.41
C ILE A 5 -11.75 6.31 -11.43
N LEU A 6 -12.83 6.57 -10.67
CA LEU A 6 -12.95 7.69 -9.73
C LEU A 6 -12.56 9.06 -10.34
N GLY A 7 -12.86 9.27 -11.62
CA GLY A 7 -12.51 10.48 -12.36
C GLY A 7 -11.11 10.50 -12.98
N PHE A 8 -10.28 9.49 -12.74
CA PHE A 8 -8.93 9.39 -13.31
C PHE A 8 -8.91 8.50 -14.55
N LYS A 9 -8.37 9.01 -15.66
CA LYS A 9 -8.22 8.28 -16.92
C LYS A 9 -7.03 7.32 -16.86
N LEU A 10 -7.24 6.05 -17.21
CA LEU A 10 -6.22 4.99 -17.25
C LEU A 10 -6.04 4.43 -18.67
N SER A 11 -4.86 3.88 -18.94
CA SER A 11 -4.52 3.23 -20.22
C SER A 11 -5.28 1.90 -20.44
N MET A 12 -5.57 1.19 -19.34
CA MET A 12 -6.21 -0.12 -19.29
C MET A 12 -7.01 -0.33 -18.00
N PRO A 13 -8.00 -1.25 -17.96
CA PRO A 13 -8.79 -1.55 -16.76
C PRO A 13 -8.08 -2.58 -15.84
N ILE A 14 -6.76 -2.54 -15.76
CA ILE A 14 -5.94 -3.46 -14.95
C ILE A 14 -5.08 -2.61 -14.03
N MET A 15 -5.25 -2.78 -12.72
CA MET A 15 -4.56 -2.03 -11.67
C MET A 15 -3.74 -2.97 -10.78
N ILE A 16 -2.80 -2.41 -10.03
CA ILE A 16 -1.99 -3.18 -9.06
C ILE A 16 -2.67 -3.15 -7.69
N SER A 17 -2.98 -4.33 -7.16
CA SER A 17 -3.58 -4.51 -5.84
C SER A 17 -2.55 -4.29 -4.71
N PRO A 18 -3.01 -3.93 -3.49
CA PRO A 18 -2.12 -3.74 -2.37
C PRO A 18 -1.56 -5.07 -1.88
N THR A 19 -0.23 -5.16 -1.85
CA THR A 19 0.54 -6.28 -1.29
C THR A 19 1.55 -5.74 -0.28
N ALA A 20 1.84 -6.52 0.76
CA ALA A 20 2.71 -6.09 1.85
C ALA A 20 4.19 -6.41 1.56
N MET A 21 5.08 -5.58 2.13
CA MET A 21 6.51 -5.86 2.30
C MET A 21 7.25 -6.24 0.99
N GLN A 22 7.11 -5.44 -0.07
CA GLN A 22 7.67 -5.79 -1.39
C GLN A 22 9.20 -5.83 -1.39
N LYS A 23 9.89 -5.14 -0.45
CA LYS A 23 11.35 -5.24 -0.31
C LYS A 23 11.87 -6.63 0.08
N MET A 24 10.99 -7.54 0.54
CA MET A 24 11.36 -8.94 0.69
C MET A 24 11.54 -9.67 -0.63
N ALA A 25 10.85 -9.22 -1.68
CA ALA A 25 10.93 -9.82 -3.02
C ALA A 25 12.08 -9.24 -3.84
N HIS A 26 12.35 -7.94 -3.73
CA HIS A 26 13.40 -7.25 -4.45
C HIS A 26 13.83 -5.98 -3.70
N PRO A 27 15.12 -5.58 -3.65
CA PRO A 27 15.58 -4.39 -2.91
C PRO A 27 14.82 -3.09 -3.22
N ASP A 28 14.44 -2.86 -4.48
CA ASP A 28 13.64 -1.69 -4.86
C ASP A 28 12.20 -1.73 -4.33
N GLY A 29 11.64 -2.90 -4.04
CA GLY A 29 10.28 -3.08 -3.51
C GLY A 29 9.23 -2.20 -4.18
N GLU A 30 8.53 -1.42 -3.36
CA GLU A 30 7.44 -0.55 -3.81
C GLU A 30 7.88 0.56 -4.77
N TYR A 31 9.17 0.95 -4.77
CA TYR A 31 9.68 1.94 -5.71
C TYR A 31 9.61 1.42 -7.15
N ALA A 32 10.02 0.17 -7.38
CA ALA A 32 9.94 -0.45 -8.70
C ALA A 32 8.48 -0.56 -9.17
N THR A 33 7.59 -1.01 -8.28
CA THR A 33 6.16 -1.13 -8.57
C THR A 33 5.51 0.22 -8.90
N ALA A 34 5.85 1.28 -8.17
CA ALA A 34 5.32 2.63 -8.40
C ALA A 34 5.76 3.21 -9.75
N ARG A 35 7.05 3.05 -10.09
CA ARG A 35 7.58 3.47 -11.41
C ARG A 35 6.91 2.70 -12.54
N ALA A 36 6.77 1.38 -12.39
CA ALA A 36 6.13 0.53 -13.38
C ALA A 36 4.65 0.88 -13.59
N ALA A 37 3.88 1.09 -12.52
CA ALA A 37 2.47 1.48 -12.61
C ALA A 37 2.30 2.82 -13.36
N SER A 38 3.16 3.78 -13.03
CA SER A 38 3.16 5.11 -13.64
C SER A 38 3.52 5.03 -15.13
N ALA A 39 4.56 4.27 -15.49
CA ALA A 39 4.95 4.04 -16.89
C ALA A 39 3.87 3.30 -17.69
N ALA A 40 3.17 2.35 -17.06
CA ALA A 40 2.05 1.64 -17.67
C ALA A 40 0.78 2.50 -17.78
N GLY A 41 0.72 3.67 -17.13
CA GLY A 41 -0.45 4.53 -17.11
C GLY A 41 -1.64 3.94 -16.36
N THR A 42 -1.39 3.22 -15.26
CA THR A 42 -2.42 2.61 -14.41
C THR A 42 -2.24 2.96 -12.93
N ILE A 43 -3.20 2.55 -12.09
CA ILE A 43 -3.20 2.80 -10.65
C ILE A 43 -2.39 1.73 -9.91
N MET A 44 -1.57 2.19 -8.97
CA MET A 44 -1.01 1.37 -7.91
C MET A 44 -1.78 1.60 -6.62
N THR A 45 -2.19 0.53 -5.94
CA THR A 45 -2.64 0.62 -4.55
C THR A 45 -1.50 0.23 -3.61
N LEU A 46 -1.01 1.15 -2.79
CA LEU A 46 0.05 0.89 -1.81
C LEU A 46 -0.57 0.28 -0.55
N SER A 47 0.04 -0.78 -0.02
CA SER A 47 -0.40 -1.35 1.27
C SER A 47 0.00 -0.44 2.42
N SER A 48 -0.85 -0.38 3.45
CA SER A 48 -0.44 0.12 4.76
C SER A 48 0.81 -0.65 5.26
N TRP A 49 0.92 -1.95 4.99
CA TRP A 49 2.08 -2.78 5.36
C TRP A 49 3.21 -2.79 4.32
N ALA A 50 3.37 -1.69 3.57
CA ALA A 50 4.48 -1.51 2.65
C ALA A 50 5.82 -1.33 3.41
N THR A 51 6.91 -1.71 2.75
CA THR A 51 8.29 -1.47 3.19
C THR A 51 8.86 -0.12 2.72
N SER A 52 7.99 0.73 2.18
CA SER A 52 8.30 2.09 1.76
C SER A 52 7.12 3.00 2.12
N SER A 53 7.40 4.21 2.58
CA SER A 53 6.37 5.16 3.00
C SER A 53 5.58 5.73 1.83
N VAL A 54 4.44 6.37 2.12
CA VAL A 54 3.65 7.07 1.09
C VAL A 54 4.45 8.19 0.41
N GLU A 55 5.31 8.89 1.14
CA GLU A 55 6.16 9.96 0.62
C GLU A 55 7.29 9.41 -0.25
N GLU A 56 7.94 8.34 0.18
CA GLU A 56 8.96 7.62 -0.60
C GLU A 56 8.39 7.14 -1.94
N VAL A 57 7.20 6.54 -1.91
CA VAL A 57 6.51 6.06 -3.12
C VAL A 57 6.04 7.22 -4.01
N ALA A 58 5.63 8.35 -3.43
CA ALA A 58 5.29 9.55 -4.20
C ALA A 58 6.53 10.18 -4.86
N SER A 59 7.70 10.10 -4.22
CA SER A 59 8.97 10.64 -4.75
C SER A 59 9.44 9.97 -6.04
N THR A 60 8.91 8.79 -6.37
CA THR A 60 9.29 8.07 -7.60
C THR A 60 8.76 8.72 -8.88
N GLY A 61 7.94 9.76 -8.77
CA GLY A 61 7.38 10.51 -9.89
C GLY A 61 5.85 10.56 -9.91
N PRO A 62 5.28 11.29 -10.89
CA PRO A 62 3.84 11.43 -11.03
C PRO A 62 3.18 10.09 -11.34
N GLY A 63 1.99 9.87 -10.77
CA GLY A 63 1.22 8.64 -10.96
C GLY A 63 -0.02 8.63 -10.09
N ILE A 64 -1.09 7.99 -10.55
CA ILE A 64 -2.32 7.84 -9.77
C ILE A 64 -2.12 6.68 -8.79
N ARG A 65 -2.25 6.96 -7.50
CA ARG A 65 -2.04 5.97 -6.45
C ARG A 65 -3.18 5.97 -5.46
N PHE A 66 -3.58 4.78 -5.02
CA PHE A 66 -4.51 4.58 -3.91
C PHE A 66 -3.75 4.04 -2.70
N PHE A 67 -4.28 4.26 -1.50
CA PHE A 67 -3.66 3.78 -0.26
C PHE A 67 -4.60 2.80 0.43
N GLN A 68 -4.15 1.57 0.62
CA GLN A 68 -4.89 0.56 1.36
C GLN A 68 -4.69 0.76 2.86
N LEU A 69 -5.77 0.63 3.63
CA LEU A 69 -5.76 0.89 5.06
C LEU A 69 -6.63 -0.11 5.82
N TYR A 70 -6.23 -0.40 7.06
CA TYR A 70 -7.08 -1.01 8.09
C TYR A 70 -7.46 0.05 9.13
N VAL A 71 -8.67 0.00 9.67
CA VAL A 71 -9.03 0.86 10.80
C VAL A 71 -8.45 0.27 12.09
N TYR A 72 -7.18 0.57 12.37
CA TYR A 72 -6.47 0.15 13.58
C TYR A 72 -7.17 0.63 14.86
N LYS A 73 -6.95 -0.09 15.98
CA LYS A 73 -7.54 0.25 17.29
C LYS A 73 -7.25 1.69 17.69
N ASP A 74 -6.00 2.13 17.53
CA ASP A 74 -5.64 3.53 17.71
C ASP A 74 -6.08 4.36 16.49
N ARG A 75 -7.13 5.16 16.68
CA ARG A 75 -7.68 6.02 15.63
C ARG A 75 -6.78 7.20 15.28
N LYS A 76 -5.87 7.62 16.17
CA LYS A 76 -4.90 8.69 15.87
C LYS A 76 -3.90 8.22 14.83
N VAL A 77 -3.47 6.96 14.89
CA VAL A 77 -2.60 6.35 13.87
C VAL A 77 -3.31 6.32 12.52
N VAL A 78 -4.59 5.90 12.50
CA VAL A 78 -5.40 5.89 11.27
C VAL A 78 -5.51 7.30 10.68
N GLU A 79 -5.82 8.31 11.50
CA GLU A 79 -5.88 9.71 11.07
C GLU A 79 -4.55 10.19 10.49
N GLN A 80 -3.43 9.90 11.18
CA GLN A 80 -2.10 10.28 10.72
C GLN A 80 -1.76 9.64 9.36
N LEU A 81 -2.05 8.36 9.18
CA LEU A 81 -1.82 7.65 7.92
C LEU A 81 -2.64 8.24 6.77
N VAL A 82 -3.93 8.54 7.02
CA VAL A 82 -4.80 9.18 6.02
C VAL A 82 -4.25 10.55 5.64
N ARG A 83 -3.93 11.40 6.62
CA ARG A 83 -3.37 12.73 6.37
C ARG A 83 -2.05 12.68 5.59
N ARG A 84 -1.21 11.69 5.86
CA ARG A 84 0.05 11.49 5.13
C ARG A 84 -0.20 11.05 3.69
N ALA A 85 -1.09 10.09 3.47
CA ALA A 85 -1.46 9.67 2.11
C ALA A 85 -2.03 10.84 1.29
N GLU A 86 -2.91 11.65 1.89
CA GLU A 86 -3.44 12.88 1.28
C GLU A 86 -2.32 13.87 0.92
N LYS A 87 -1.42 14.17 1.86
CA LYS A 87 -0.26 15.06 1.63
C LYS A 87 0.69 14.53 0.54
N ALA A 88 0.88 13.23 0.48
CA ALA A 88 1.67 12.56 -0.57
C ALA A 88 0.93 12.49 -1.92
N GLY A 89 -0.31 12.99 -2.00
CA GLY A 89 -1.06 13.12 -3.25
C GLY A 89 -1.83 11.87 -3.68
N PHE A 90 -2.00 10.88 -2.79
CA PHE A 90 -2.84 9.70 -3.04
C PHE A 90 -4.30 10.10 -3.26
N LYS A 91 -4.99 9.35 -4.12
CA LYS A 91 -6.29 9.77 -4.69
C LYS A 91 -7.50 9.07 -4.10
N ALA A 92 -7.30 7.96 -3.41
CA ALA A 92 -8.37 7.23 -2.73
C ALA A 92 -7.82 6.35 -1.61
N ILE A 93 -8.71 5.96 -0.70
CA ILE A 93 -8.47 4.96 0.33
C ILE A 93 -9.15 3.64 -0.08
N ALA A 94 -8.39 2.56 -0.10
CA ALA A 94 -8.89 1.21 -0.24
C ALA A 94 -9.03 0.57 1.15
N LEU A 95 -10.20 0.67 1.76
CA LEU A 95 -10.44 0.14 3.11
C LEU A 95 -10.61 -1.38 3.09
N THR A 96 -9.77 -2.10 3.81
CA THR A 96 -9.90 -3.55 3.97
C THR A 96 -10.89 -3.87 5.09
N VAL A 97 -12.00 -4.52 4.75
CA VAL A 97 -13.12 -4.83 5.67
C VAL A 97 -13.34 -6.32 5.92
N ASP A 98 -12.57 -7.18 5.26
CA ASP A 98 -12.70 -8.65 5.32
C ASP A 98 -11.74 -9.31 6.33
N THR A 99 -10.88 -8.52 6.98
CA THR A 99 -9.85 -9.02 7.91
C THR A 99 -10.08 -8.52 9.34
N PRO A 100 -11.20 -8.86 10.01
CA PRO A 100 -11.37 -8.56 11.44
C PRO A 100 -10.39 -9.37 12.31
N ARG A 101 -9.92 -10.51 11.79
CA ARG A 101 -8.83 -11.34 12.33
C ARG A 101 -7.96 -11.82 11.18
N LEU A 102 -6.69 -12.05 11.45
CA LEU A 102 -5.79 -12.65 10.46
C LEU A 102 -6.22 -14.09 10.17
N GLY A 103 -6.27 -14.45 8.88
CA GLY A 103 -6.48 -15.82 8.45
C GLY A 103 -5.32 -16.75 8.82
N ARG A 104 -5.61 -18.04 8.99
CA ARG A 104 -4.60 -19.07 9.24
C ARG A 104 -3.89 -19.45 7.95
N ARG A 105 -2.67 -18.93 7.75
CA ARG A 105 -1.78 -19.32 6.66
C ARG A 105 -0.81 -20.40 7.16
N GLU A 106 -1.09 -21.67 6.85
CA GLU A 106 -0.34 -22.79 7.44
C GLU A 106 1.14 -22.84 7.04
N ALA A 107 1.46 -22.38 5.83
CA ALA A 107 2.83 -22.27 5.36
C ALA A 107 3.64 -21.31 6.24
N ASP A 108 3.11 -20.13 6.57
CA ASP A 108 3.75 -19.17 7.48
C ASP A 108 4.02 -19.78 8.86
N ILE A 109 3.05 -20.54 9.40
CA ILE A 109 3.20 -21.21 10.70
C ILE A 109 4.33 -22.24 10.64
N LYS A 110 4.33 -23.10 9.62
CA LYS A 110 5.36 -24.15 9.43
C LYS A 110 6.74 -23.54 9.23
N ASN A 111 6.82 -22.47 8.45
CA ASN A 111 8.06 -21.78 8.13
C ASN A 111 8.51 -20.82 9.25
N ARG A 112 7.73 -20.70 10.34
CA ARG A 112 7.97 -19.74 11.43
C ARG A 112 8.17 -18.33 10.92
N TYR A 113 7.40 -17.95 9.89
CA TYR A 113 7.42 -16.60 9.37
C TYR A 113 7.05 -15.65 10.51
N PRO A 114 7.89 -14.63 10.81
CA PRO A 114 7.70 -13.80 11.97
C PRO A 114 6.31 -13.17 11.92
N PRO A 115 5.59 -13.13 13.06
CA PRO A 115 4.27 -12.53 13.08
C PRO A 115 4.37 -11.09 12.59
N LEU A 116 3.41 -10.66 11.76
CA LEU A 116 3.28 -9.29 11.26
C LEU A 116 2.98 -8.25 12.37
N ILE A 117 3.24 -8.61 13.62
CA ILE A 117 3.20 -7.74 14.80
C ILE A 117 4.53 -6.97 14.80
N PHE A 118 4.68 -6.05 13.86
CA PHE A 118 5.46 -4.86 14.16
C PHE A 118 4.65 -4.10 15.21
N SER A 119 5.27 -3.71 16.33
CA SER A 119 4.62 -2.73 17.20
C SER A 119 4.27 -1.52 16.34
N ILE A 120 3.17 -0.84 16.64
CA ILE A 120 2.81 0.41 15.97
C ILE A 120 4.01 1.37 15.94
N GLU A 121 4.87 1.33 16.96
CA GLU A 121 6.13 2.08 17.02
C GLU A 121 7.14 1.66 15.94
N SER A 122 7.39 0.36 15.72
CA SER A 122 8.27 -0.10 14.64
C SER A 122 7.70 0.24 13.26
N TYR A 123 6.37 0.23 13.13
CA TYR A 123 5.66 0.59 11.90
C TYR A 123 5.71 2.11 11.62
N MET A 124 5.64 2.96 12.65
CA MET A 124 5.84 4.42 12.58
C MET A 124 7.32 4.83 12.43
N MET A 125 8.28 3.92 12.62
CA MET A 125 9.70 4.21 12.30
C MET A 125 10.01 4.05 10.81
N VAL A 126 9.23 3.25 10.08
CA VAL A 126 9.42 3.00 8.64
C VAL A 126 8.45 3.83 7.79
N GLN A 127 7.30 4.19 8.35
CA GLN A 127 6.42 5.24 7.82
C GLN A 127 6.78 6.54 8.53
#